data_AF-H1YH98-F1
#
_entry.id   AF-H1YH98-F1
#
_cell.length_a   1.000
_cell.length_b   1.000
_cell.length_c   1.000
_cell.angle_alpha   90.00
_cell.angle_beta   90.00
_cell.angle_gamma   90.00
#
_symmetry.space_group_name_H-M   'P 1'
#
loop_
_entity.id
_entity.type
_entity.pdbx_description
1 polymer ?
#
loop_
_entity_poly.entity_id
_entity_poly.type
_entity_poly.pdbx_seq_one_letter_code
_entity_poly.pdbx_strand_id
1 'polypeptide(L)'
;MENTYTAGKFNLSGLRTHIATIAPKKIRKVRSTFFDPGTGFKSHHFKNYQFEGDFQGDLFHKCKFTHCKFENIWGFFLYFKNCEFIDCDFRNSRFSHNEFGWTLNSFFKCSFRNVEIDEGDIDNTIFQKCYLNNFSLIGESLFNVEFIDCEIENSQFQGIVYYHPGQALEEQARDVSFDECRISFCYFSNTDFRNSLFSDTTLYLCAFIDCVLANKTIIAQKTYLHPNYASLDFQTILKSDLLDPIILKNYFNIQAPDVKEKVKDISSEIHFKKIFISYSFKDKAFATILNGVLNKNGVKTFLWENDAPGGQYLEDIMRKNVHEHETILFIASESSLRSKACQFELSEGRRKQEETWSNVFFPIHIDHYLFEVLENQIRPIDKAKEYWENILELKRTNSKDFSAYANVDATNMEKFERAVQTDILQNIANKV
;
A
#
# COMPACT_ATOMS: atom_id res chain seq x y z
N MET A 1 3.52 21.56 47.10
CA MET A 1 2.28 21.35 46.33
C MET A 1 2.63 20.55 45.10
N GLU A 2 2.78 19.24 45.28
CA GLU A 2 2.92 18.27 44.21
C GLU A 2 1.53 18.08 43.60
N ASN A 3 1.33 18.58 42.38
CA ASN A 3 0.13 18.26 41.63
C ASN A 3 0.19 16.77 41.27
N THR A 4 -0.68 15.98 41.89
CA THR A 4 -0.99 14.60 41.57
C THR A 4 -1.42 14.50 40.10
N TYR A 5 -0.47 14.20 39.21
CA TYR A 5 -0.75 13.87 37.82
C TYR A 5 -1.36 12.47 37.78
N THR A 6 -2.63 12.35 37.42
CA THR A 6 -3.30 11.06 37.22
C THR A 6 -2.66 10.32 36.06
N ALA A 7 -1.71 9.44 36.38
CA ALA A 7 -1.41 8.28 35.58
C ALA A 7 -2.68 7.42 35.53
N GLY A 8 -3.17 7.12 34.33
CA GLY A 8 -4.40 6.37 34.14
C GLY A 8 -4.30 5.50 32.91
N LYS A 9 -4.88 4.30 33.02
CA LYS A 9 -5.01 3.33 31.94
C LYS A 9 -6.40 3.49 31.32
N PHE A 10 -6.46 3.71 30.02
CA PHE A 10 -7.70 4.07 29.34
C PHE A 10 -7.88 3.27 28.05
N ASN A 11 -9.05 2.65 27.92
CA ASN A 11 -9.62 2.35 26.61
C ASN A 11 -10.36 3.59 26.08
N LEU A 12 -10.90 3.51 24.87
CA LEU A 12 -11.49 4.69 24.23
C LEU A 12 -12.70 5.28 24.99
N SER A 13 -13.63 4.44 25.46
CA SER A 13 -14.82 4.90 26.18
C SER A 13 -14.47 5.50 27.55
N GLY A 14 -13.53 4.88 28.27
CA GLY A 14 -12.98 5.39 29.51
C GLY A 14 -12.28 6.74 29.31
N LEU A 15 -11.48 6.87 28.25
CA LEU A 15 -10.81 8.11 27.90
C LEU A 15 -11.82 9.23 27.62
N ARG A 16 -12.86 8.97 26.82
CA ARG A 16 -13.90 9.97 26.51
C ARG A 16 -14.63 10.43 27.77
N THR A 17 -14.97 9.50 28.67
CA THR A 17 -15.65 9.82 29.95
C THR A 17 -14.75 10.67 30.85
N HIS A 18 -13.48 10.27 30.98
CA HIS A 18 -12.50 11.02 31.76
C HIS A 18 -12.30 12.43 31.22
N ILE A 19 -12.03 12.58 29.92
CA ILE A 19 -11.83 13.89 29.28
C ILE A 19 -13.11 14.73 29.31
N ALA A 20 -14.30 14.14 29.20
CA ALA A 20 -15.56 14.88 29.36
C ALA A 20 -15.69 15.50 30.75
N THR A 21 -15.14 14.84 31.76
CA THR A 21 -15.18 15.29 33.16
C THR A 21 -14.16 16.40 33.41
N ILE A 22 -12.93 16.24 32.94
CA ILE A 22 -11.82 17.16 33.27
C ILE A 22 -11.64 18.29 32.25
N ALA A 23 -12.06 18.10 30.99
CA ALA A 23 -11.82 19.03 29.90
C ALA A 23 -12.85 18.87 28.75
N PRO A 24 -14.16 19.07 28.99
CA PRO A 24 -15.22 18.76 28.01
C PRO A 24 -15.07 19.51 26.68
N LYS A 25 -14.52 20.73 26.69
CA LYS A 25 -14.27 21.53 25.47
C LYS A 25 -13.21 20.91 24.54
N LYS A 26 -12.46 19.91 25.01
CA LYS A 26 -11.44 19.19 24.23
C LYS A 26 -12.04 17.99 23.48
N ILE A 27 -13.30 17.62 23.75
CA ILE A 27 -14.05 16.67 22.94
C ILE A 27 -14.68 17.43 21.78
N ARG A 28 -14.17 17.16 20.58
CA ARG A 28 -14.68 17.68 19.33
C ARG A 28 -15.90 16.83 18.93
N LYS A 29 -17.02 17.49 18.63
CA LYS A 29 -18.13 16.91 17.86
C LYS A 29 -18.22 17.68 16.54
N VAL A 30 -18.09 16.99 15.42
CA VAL A 30 -18.12 17.52 14.06
C VAL A 30 -19.17 16.76 13.28
N ARG A 31 -19.67 17.36 12.20
CA ARG A 31 -20.35 16.60 11.14
C ARG A 31 -19.34 15.57 10.62
N SER A 32 -19.65 14.28 10.70
CA SER A 32 -18.75 13.28 10.14
C SER A 32 -18.68 13.51 8.63
N THR A 33 -17.47 13.65 8.12
CA THR A 33 -17.22 13.57 6.69
C THR A 33 -16.49 12.26 6.42
N PHE A 34 -16.32 11.92 5.15
CA PHE A 34 -15.53 10.76 4.76
C PHE A 34 -14.07 10.84 5.30
N PHE A 35 -13.54 12.04 5.55
CA PHE A 35 -12.12 12.30 5.89
C PHE A 35 -11.84 12.78 7.33
N ASP A 36 -12.88 13.09 8.10
CA ASP A 36 -12.78 13.55 9.49
C ASP A 36 -13.90 12.88 10.32
N PRO A 37 -13.56 12.01 11.28
CA PRO A 37 -14.58 11.33 12.06
C PRO A 37 -15.40 12.35 12.85
N GLY A 38 -16.68 12.04 13.03
CA GLY A 38 -17.62 12.96 13.67
C GLY A 38 -17.29 13.32 15.12
N THR A 39 -16.35 12.63 15.77
CA THR A 39 -15.94 12.94 17.14
C THR A 39 -14.46 12.63 17.41
N GLY A 40 -13.79 13.47 18.22
CA GLY A 40 -12.46 13.13 18.73
C GLY A 40 -11.85 14.13 19.71
N PHE A 41 -10.54 14.04 19.95
CA PHE A 41 -9.79 14.84 20.92
C PHE A 41 -9.02 15.96 20.24
N LYS A 42 -9.21 17.20 20.69
CA LYS A 42 -8.53 18.37 20.11
C LYS A 42 -7.69 19.12 21.12
N SER A 43 -6.43 19.39 20.78
CA SER A 43 -5.54 20.27 21.54
C SER A 43 -5.39 19.88 23.01
N HIS A 44 -5.40 18.58 23.30
CA HIS A 44 -5.22 18.06 24.65
C HIS A 44 -3.77 17.60 24.87
N HIS A 45 -3.26 17.76 26.10
CA HIS A 45 -1.95 17.25 26.49
C HIS A 45 -2.14 16.04 27.41
N PHE A 46 -1.86 14.85 26.87
CA PHE A 46 -1.83 13.61 27.62
C PHE A 46 -0.42 13.42 28.18
N LYS A 47 -0.30 13.29 29.51
CA LYS A 47 0.99 13.10 30.18
C LYS A 47 0.93 11.92 31.14
N ASN A 48 1.78 10.91 30.93
CA ASN A 48 1.81 9.66 31.69
C ASN A 48 0.54 8.79 31.54
N TYR A 49 -0.11 8.83 30.37
CA TYR A 49 -1.32 8.04 30.11
C TYR A 49 -0.93 6.69 29.51
N GLN A 50 -1.66 5.64 29.86
CA GLN A 50 -1.58 4.35 29.18
C GLN A 50 -2.88 4.14 28.39
N PHE A 51 -2.75 3.91 27.10
CA PHE A 51 -3.83 3.61 26.17
C PHE A 51 -3.80 2.10 25.87
N GLU A 52 -4.95 1.46 25.89
CA GLU A 52 -5.07 0.04 25.52
C GLU A 52 -6.41 -0.32 24.86
N GLY A 53 -6.41 -1.36 24.03
CA GLY A 53 -7.60 -1.92 23.42
C GLY A 53 -8.03 -1.19 22.13
N ASP A 54 -9.32 -1.27 21.82
CA ASP A 54 -9.85 -0.79 20.55
C ASP A 54 -10.02 0.74 20.55
N PHE A 55 -9.36 1.39 19.60
CA PHE A 55 -9.44 2.84 19.35
C PHE A 55 -9.92 3.10 17.94
N GLN A 56 -11.10 2.57 17.58
CA GLN A 56 -11.61 2.67 16.22
C GLN A 56 -12.27 4.02 15.94
N GLY A 57 -12.00 4.60 14.76
CA GLY A 57 -12.73 5.75 14.22
C GLY A 57 -12.60 7.06 15.02
N ASP A 58 -11.55 7.21 15.83
CA ASP A 58 -11.31 8.42 16.61
C ASP A 58 -10.23 9.31 15.97
N LEU A 59 -10.27 10.61 16.26
CA LEU A 59 -9.29 11.59 15.82
C LEU A 59 -8.64 12.27 17.01
N PHE A 60 -7.32 12.20 17.07
CA PHE A 60 -6.49 13.09 17.86
C PHE A 60 -5.96 14.21 16.96
N HIS A 61 -6.35 15.45 17.23
CA HIS A 61 -5.94 16.61 16.45
C HIS A 61 -5.23 17.64 17.31
N LYS A 62 -4.01 18.06 16.92
CA LYS A 62 -3.21 19.04 17.68
C LYS A 62 -2.92 18.59 19.12
N CYS A 63 -2.92 17.29 19.38
CA CYS A 63 -2.70 16.75 20.71
C CYS A 63 -1.21 16.54 20.98
N LYS A 64 -0.83 16.65 22.25
CA LYS A 64 0.52 16.35 22.73
C LYS A 64 0.47 15.14 23.64
N PHE A 65 1.40 14.22 23.47
CA PHE A 65 1.57 13.03 24.28
C PHE A 65 2.98 13.05 24.88
N THR A 66 3.10 12.82 26.18
CA THR A 66 4.40 12.86 26.87
C THR A 66 4.48 11.74 27.89
N HIS A 67 5.48 10.86 27.75
CA HIS A 67 5.60 9.64 28.57
C HIS A 67 4.35 8.76 28.52
N CYS A 68 3.69 8.71 27.36
CA CYS A 68 2.47 7.92 27.18
C CYS A 68 2.82 6.52 26.65
N LYS A 69 2.00 5.53 26.99
CA LYS A 69 2.11 4.16 26.52
C LYS A 69 0.90 3.79 25.68
N PHE A 70 1.12 3.19 24.52
CA PHE A 70 0.11 2.67 23.61
C PHE A 70 0.36 1.17 23.49
N GLU A 71 -0.38 0.37 24.24
CA GLU A 71 -0.14 -1.07 24.34
C GLU A 71 -1.35 -1.85 23.85
N ASN A 72 -1.13 -2.80 22.94
CA ASN A 72 -2.20 -3.64 22.37
C ASN A 72 -3.34 -2.80 21.77
N ILE A 73 -2.99 -1.75 21.03
CA ILE A 73 -3.96 -0.90 20.36
C ILE A 73 -4.40 -1.56 19.06
N TRP A 74 -5.71 -1.63 18.87
CA TRP A 74 -6.32 -1.88 17.57
C TRP A 74 -6.92 -0.57 17.04
N GLY A 75 -6.17 0.09 16.17
CA GLY A 75 -6.42 1.44 15.67
C GLY A 75 -7.00 1.46 14.26
N PHE A 76 -8.14 0.80 14.03
CA PHE A 76 -8.83 0.84 12.75
C PHE A 76 -9.50 2.21 12.52
N PHE A 77 -9.13 2.94 11.46
CA PHE A 77 -9.52 4.35 11.28
C PHE A 77 -9.14 5.24 12.48
N LEU A 78 -8.00 4.98 13.12
CA LEU A 78 -7.47 5.83 14.18
C LEU A 78 -6.56 6.90 13.61
N TYR A 79 -6.94 8.16 13.80
CA TYR A 79 -6.26 9.29 13.17
C TYR A 79 -5.46 10.12 14.17
N PHE A 80 -4.22 10.44 13.82
CA PHE A 80 -3.41 11.44 14.51
C PHE A 80 -3.04 12.54 13.53
N LYS A 81 -3.57 13.75 13.74
CA LYS A 81 -3.30 14.89 12.86
C LYS A 81 -2.64 16.01 13.64
N ASN A 82 -1.45 16.41 13.21
CA ASN A 82 -0.70 17.49 13.84
C ASN A 82 -0.40 17.19 15.32
N CYS A 83 -0.04 15.95 15.63
CA CYS A 83 0.21 15.51 16.99
C CYS A 83 1.71 15.45 17.29
N GLU A 84 2.05 15.67 18.55
CA GLU A 84 3.43 15.62 19.06
C GLU A 84 3.53 14.52 20.12
N PHE A 85 4.47 13.60 19.93
CA PHE A 85 4.76 12.50 20.86
C PHE A 85 6.19 12.64 21.36
N ILE A 86 6.35 12.71 22.68
CA ILE A 86 7.64 12.83 23.34
C ILE A 86 7.80 11.68 24.32
N ASP A 87 8.84 10.88 24.13
CA ASP A 87 9.20 9.79 25.04
C ASP A 87 8.01 8.82 25.26
N CYS A 88 7.29 8.52 24.17
CA CYS A 88 6.14 7.62 24.17
C CYS A 88 6.55 6.21 23.73
N ASP A 89 5.80 5.21 24.19
CA ASP A 89 6.07 3.79 23.92
C ASP A 89 4.86 3.15 23.25
N PHE A 90 5.04 2.60 22.05
CA PHE A 90 4.05 1.89 21.27
C PHE A 90 4.42 0.42 21.20
N ARG A 91 3.53 -0.47 21.63
CA ARG A 91 3.81 -1.91 21.70
C ARG A 91 2.64 -2.75 21.22
N ASN A 92 2.94 -3.79 20.45
CA ASN A 92 1.99 -4.82 20.02
C ASN A 92 0.71 -4.21 19.43
N SER A 93 0.85 -3.15 18.64
CA SER A 93 -0.26 -2.31 18.20
C SER A 93 -0.35 -2.33 16.69
N ARG A 94 -1.58 -2.35 16.17
CA ARG A 94 -1.86 -2.26 14.73
C ARG A 94 -2.69 -1.02 14.46
N PHE A 95 -2.27 -0.25 13.47
CA PHE A 95 -3.00 0.90 12.94
C PHE A 95 -3.29 0.59 11.48
N SER A 96 -4.55 0.69 11.07
CA SER A 96 -4.90 0.37 9.70
C SER A 96 -6.04 1.22 9.16
N HIS A 97 -6.07 1.32 7.84
CA HIS A 97 -7.05 2.11 7.08
C HIS A 97 -6.98 3.60 7.48
N ASN A 98 -5.77 4.13 7.66
CA ASN A 98 -5.49 5.52 8.03
C ASN A 98 -5.28 6.41 6.80
N GLU A 99 -6.02 6.22 5.72
CA GLU A 99 -6.03 7.13 4.56
C GLU A 99 -6.31 8.56 5.03
N PHE A 100 -5.42 9.48 4.65
CA PHE A 100 -5.39 10.88 5.07
C PHE A 100 -5.35 11.06 6.60
N GLY A 101 -4.84 10.05 7.31
CA GLY A 101 -5.14 9.81 8.70
C GLY A 101 -4.04 10.23 9.67
N TRP A 102 -2.80 9.89 9.33
CA TRP A 102 -1.63 10.36 10.07
C TRP A 102 -0.94 11.42 9.23
N THR A 103 -0.96 12.66 9.71
CA THR A 103 -0.29 13.73 8.98
C THR A 103 0.23 14.80 9.92
N LEU A 104 1.38 15.38 9.57
CA LEU A 104 2.04 16.45 10.32
C LEU A 104 2.39 16.01 11.75
N ASN A 105 2.73 14.74 11.95
CA ASN A 105 3.05 14.21 13.26
C ASN A 105 4.54 14.29 13.56
N SER A 106 4.88 14.38 14.85
CA SER A 106 6.27 14.31 15.30
C SER A 106 6.42 13.33 16.44
N PHE A 107 7.41 12.45 16.32
CA PHE A 107 7.79 11.48 17.32
C PHE A 107 9.23 11.76 17.74
N PHE A 108 9.43 12.19 18.98
CA PHE A 108 10.74 12.44 19.54
C PHE A 108 11.05 11.46 20.66
N LYS A 109 12.14 10.71 20.53
CA LYS A 109 12.56 9.69 21.51
C LYS A 109 11.48 8.64 21.81
N CYS A 110 10.66 8.32 20.82
CA CYS A 110 9.61 7.32 20.99
C CYS A 110 10.13 5.91 20.67
N SER A 111 9.46 4.90 21.22
CA SER A 111 9.75 3.50 20.91
C SER A 111 8.55 2.83 20.25
N PHE A 112 8.81 2.04 19.21
CA PHE A 112 7.83 1.22 18.51
C PHE A 112 8.33 -0.23 18.54
N ARG A 113 7.58 -1.13 19.19
CA ARG A 113 7.92 -2.55 19.28
C ARG A 113 6.74 -3.41 18.84
N ASN A 114 6.92 -4.24 17.81
CA ASN A 114 5.83 -5.05 17.24
C ASN A 114 4.64 -4.14 16.84
N VAL A 115 4.93 -3.10 16.07
CA VAL A 115 3.92 -2.14 15.62
C VAL A 115 3.76 -2.26 14.11
N GLU A 116 2.52 -2.39 13.68
CA GLU A 116 2.14 -2.49 12.27
C GLU A 116 1.30 -1.28 11.87
N ILE A 117 1.67 -0.65 10.77
CA ILE A 117 0.89 0.36 10.06
C ILE A 117 0.67 -0.18 8.65
N ASP A 118 -0.59 -0.33 8.28
CA ASP A 118 -1.02 -0.99 7.05
C ASP A 118 -2.25 -0.31 6.46
N GLU A 119 -2.16 0.06 5.18
CA GLU A 119 -3.16 0.81 4.43
C GLU A 119 -3.49 2.20 5.00
N GLY A 120 -2.68 3.20 4.69
CA GLY A 120 -2.95 4.59 5.00
C GLY A 120 -1.84 5.56 4.59
N ASP A 121 -1.88 6.74 5.21
CA ASP A 121 -0.86 7.78 5.02
C ASP A 121 -0.23 8.15 6.37
N ILE A 122 1.09 8.33 6.39
CA ILE A 122 1.85 8.96 7.48
C ILE A 122 2.57 10.23 7.00
N ASP A 123 2.01 10.92 6.01
CA ASP A 123 2.65 12.04 5.33
C ASP A 123 3.08 13.17 6.26
N ASN A 124 4.20 13.82 5.92
CA ASN A 124 4.76 14.92 6.70
C ASN A 124 5.01 14.51 8.16
N THR A 125 5.45 13.28 8.40
CA THR A 125 5.74 12.75 9.74
C THR A 125 7.24 12.64 9.97
N ILE A 126 7.68 13.09 11.14
CA ILE A 126 9.08 13.05 11.57
C ILE A 126 9.23 12.08 12.74
N PHE A 127 10.12 11.10 12.59
CA PHE A 127 10.64 10.25 13.65
C PHE A 127 12.06 10.69 13.97
N GLN A 128 12.29 11.19 15.18
CA GLN A 128 13.61 11.64 15.60
C GLN A 128 14.04 10.93 16.88
N LYS A 129 15.22 10.31 16.86
CA LYS A 129 15.80 9.56 17.99
C LYS A 129 14.91 8.43 18.46
N CYS A 130 14.17 7.83 17.54
CA CYS A 130 13.23 6.76 17.84
C CYS A 130 13.90 5.38 17.74
N TYR A 131 13.36 4.43 18.51
CA TYR A 131 13.72 3.02 18.42
C TYR A 131 12.56 2.23 17.82
N LEU A 132 12.75 1.67 16.63
CA LEU A 132 11.76 0.88 15.90
C LEU A 132 12.25 -0.57 15.80
N ASN A 133 11.57 -1.49 16.46
CA ASN A 133 11.91 -2.91 16.45
C ASN A 133 10.70 -3.74 16.07
N ASN A 134 10.84 -4.61 15.07
CA ASN A 134 9.71 -5.33 14.49
C ASN A 134 8.57 -4.35 14.11
N PHE A 135 8.95 -3.25 13.47
CA PHE A 135 8.04 -2.26 12.92
C PHE A 135 7.71 -2.61 11.48
N SER A 136 6.44 -2.51 11.11
CA SER A 136 5.96 -2.86 9.77
C SER A 136 5.20 -1.69 9.18
N LEU A 137 5.61 -1.26 7.99
CA LEU A 137 4.94 -0.23 7.20
C LEU A 137 4.64 -0.79 5.81
N ILE A 138 3.37 -1.00 5.49
CA ILE A 138 2.93 -1.71 4.28
C ILE A 138 1.89 -0.89 3.53
N GLY A 139 2.11 -0.69 2.22
CA GLY A 139 1.08 -0.19 1.31
C GLY A 139 0.76 1.30 1.44
N GLU A 140 1.60 2.07 2.13
CA GLU A 140 1.45 3.52 2.26
C GLU A 140 2.02 4.26 1.04
N SER A 141 1.49 5.41 0.67
CA SER A 141 2.15 6.31 -0.29
C SER A 141 2.84 7.43 0.49
N LEU A 142 4.06 7.18 0.96
CA LEU A 142 4.74 8.15 1.82
C LEU A 142 5.10 9.42 1.06
N PHE A 143 4.72 10.55 1.65
CA PHE A 143 5.19 11.85 1.22
C PHE A 143 5.78 12.63 2.39
N ASN A 144 7.03 13.09 2.23
CA ASN A 144 7.75 13.90 3.21
C ASN A 144 7.86 13.24 4.61
N VAL A 145 8.31 11.99 4.65
CA VAL A 145 8.54 11.25 5.89
C VAL A 145 10.02 11.21 6.23
N GLU A 146 10.36 11.54 7.47
CA GLU A 146 11.75 11.68 7.90
C GLU A 146 12.05 10.78 9.10
N PHE A 147 13.08 9.94 9.00
CA PHE A 147 13.69 9.24 10.11
C PHE A 147 15.07 9.85 10.38
N ILE A 148 15.28 10.39 11.57
CA ILE A 148 16.49 11.14 11.94
C ILE A 148 17.10 10.55 13.22
N ASP A 149 18.35 10.10 13.16
CA ASP A 149 19.08 9.51 14.29
C ASP A 149 18.29 8.37 14.95
N CYS A 150 17.60 7.57 14.12
CA CYS A 150 16.78 6.45 14.56
C CYS A 150 17.54 5.13 14.53
N GLU A 151 17.16 4.22 15.42
CA GLU A 151 17.60 2.83 15.41
C GLU A 151 16.42 1.96 14.96
N ILE A 152 16.61 1.24 13.86
CA ILE A 152 15.57 0.47 13.17
C ILE A 152 16.06 -0.96 13.04
N GLU A 153 15.37 -1.92 13.65
CA GLU A 153 15.80 -3.30 13.72
C GLU A 153 14.66 -4.26 13.37
N ASN A 154 14.95 -5.35 12.65
CA ASN A 154 13.98 -6.42 12.37
C ASN A 154 12.67 -5.90 11.75
N SER A 155 12.74 -4.81 10.98
CA SER A 155 11.56 -4.06 10.51
C SER A 155 11.39 -4.16 9.00
N GLN A 156 10.17 -3.94 8.51
CA GLN A 156 9.85 -4.04 7.08
C GLN A 156 9.14 -2.80 6.54
N PHE A 157 9.52 -2.42 5.32
CA PHE A 157 8.98 -1.31 4.56
C PHE A 157 8.60 -1.83 3.17
N GLN A 158 7.30 -2.07 2.96
CA GLN A 158 6.81 -2.71 1.74
C GLN A 158 5.85 -1.80 0.98
N GLY A 159 6.17 -1.50 -0.27
CA GLY A 159 5.31 -0.72 -1.14
C GLY A 159 5.01 0.68 -0.61
N ILE A 160 6.01 1.30 0.05
CA ILE A 160 5.82 2.57 0.77
C ILE A 160 5.93 3.81 -0.13
N VAL A 161 6.39 3.65 -1.37
CA VAL A 161 6.45 4.70 -2.39
C VAL A 161 6.22 4.07 -3.75
N TYR A 162 5.37 4.68 -4.56
CA TYR A 162 5.02 4.19 -5.90
C TYR A 162 4.76 5.36 -6.86
N TYR A 163 5.27 5.21 -8.09
CA TYR A 163 5.04 6.16 -9.18
C TYR A 163 4.39 5.45 -10.37
N HIS A 164 3.37 6.08 -10.94
CA HIS A 164 2.82 5.62 -12.21
C HIS A 164 3.84 5.82 -13.35
N PRO A 165 3.82 4.96 -14.39
CA PRO A 165 4.63 5.16 -15.58
C PRO A 165 4.45 6.57 -16.17
N GLY A 166 5.55 7.30 -16.35
CA GLY A 166 5.54 8.67 -16.88
C GLY A 166 5.19 9.77 -15.86
N GLN A 167 4.91 9.42 -14.60
CA GLN A 167 4.74 10.40 -13.52
C GLN A 167 6.07 11.10 -13.24
N ALA A 168 6.07 12.44 -13.22
CA ALA A 168 7.22 13.22 -12.80
C ALA A 168 7.46 13.06 -11.29
N LEU A 169 8.72 13.04 -10.88
CA LEU A 169 9.09 13.05 -9.46
C LEU A 169 8.77 14.43 -8.88
N GLU A 170 8.29 14.47 -7.64
CA GLU A 170 8.13 15.72 -6.90
C GLU A 170 9.51 16.29 -6.55
N GLU A 171 9.75 17.56 -6.88
CA GLU A 171 11.08 18.18 -6.71
C GLU A 171 11.21 18.96 -5.40
N GLN A 172 10.09 19.30 -4.75
CA GLN A 172 10.07 20.19 -3.58
C GLN A 172 10.35 19.47 -2.26
N ALA A 173 10.04 18.18 -2.17
CA ALA A 173 10.23 17.36 -0.98
C ALA A 173 10.60 15.93 -1.37
N ARG A 174 11.32 15.25 -0.48
CA ARG A 174 11.59 13.81 -0.62
C ARG A 174 10.40 13.00 -0.14
N ASP A 175 10.22 11.80 -0.67
CA ASP A 175 9.15 10.91 -0.23
C ASP A 175 9.46 10.37 1.17
N VAL A 176 10.62 9.75 1.32
CA VAL A 176 11.15 9.25 2.59
C VAL A 176 12.65 9.51 2.71
N SER A 177 13.09 9.84 3.92
CA SER A 177 14.51 9.98 4.25
C SER A 177 14.90 9.24 5.53
N PHE A 178 16.09 8.67 5.51
CA PHE A 178 16.76 8.03 6.63
C PHE A 178 18.10 8.71 6.85
N ASP A 179 18.13 9.66 7.79
CA ASP A 179 19.27 10.50 8.06
C ASP A 179 19.93 10.08 9.38
N GLU A 180 21.22 9.74 9.32
CA GLU A 180 22.02 9.29 10.47
C GLU A 180 21.44 8.08 11.20
N CYS A 181 20.69 7.22 10.50
CA CYS A 181 20.02 6.08 11.09
C CYS A 181 20.93 4.86 11.18
N ARG A 182 20.63 3.98 12.15
CA ARG A 182 21.17 2.63 12.22
C ARG A 182 20.07 1.63 11.87
N ILE A 183 20.16 1.04 10.68
CA ILE A 183 19.15 0.10 10.20
C ILE A 183 19.78 -1.29 10.12
N SER A 184 19.17 -2.27 10.79
CA SER A 184 19.65 -3.64 10.80
C SER A 184 18.55 -4.69 10.66
N PHE A 185 18.84 -5.79 9.96
CA PHE A 185 17.89 -6.89 9.76
C PHE A 185 16.57 -6.45 9.15
N CYS A 186 16.59 -5.45 8.25
CA CYS A 186 15.40 -4.85 7.67
C CYS A 186 15.17 -5.25 6.21
N TYR A 187 13.89 -5.27 5.83
CA TYR A 187 13.47 -5.55 4.45
C TYR A 187 12.82 -4.31 3.85
N PHE A 188 13.30 -3.91 2.69
CA PHE A 188 12.67 -2.93 1.81
C PHE A 188 12.17 -3.67 0.59
N SER A 189 10.88 -3.61 0.30
CA SER A 189 10.31 -4.33 -0.83
C SER A 189 9.34 -3.51 -1.64
N ASN A 190 9.32 -3.74 -2.95
CA ASN A 190 8.36 -3.16 -3.89
C ASN A 190 8.24 -1.62 -3.80
N THR A 191 9.35 -0.93 -3.53
CA THR A 191 9.35 0.51 -3.22
C THR A 191 10.22 1.29 -4.20
N ASP A 192 9.73 2.42 -4.67
CA ASP A 192 10.48 3.34 -5.51
C ASP A 192 11.17 4.42 -4.68
N PHE A 193 12.48 4.30 -4.51
CA PHE A 193 13.30 5.23 -3.74
C PHE A 193 13.98 6.31 -4.59
N ARG A 194 13.57 6.53 -5.85
CA ARG A 194 14.23 7.52 -6.72
C ARG A 194 14.19 8.94 -6.17
N ASN A 195 13.14 9.30 -5.42
CA ASN A 195 13.02 10.56 -4.68
C ASN A 195 13.16 10.36 -3.15
N SER A 196 13.96 9.38 -2.74
CA SER A 196 14.25 9.08 -1.34
C SER A 196 15.74 9.20 -1.04
N LEU A 197 16.10 9.24 0.25
CA LEU A 197 17.50 9.39 0.66
C LEU A 197 17.84 8.58 1.92
N PHE A 198 18.96 7.86 1.88
CA PHE A 198 19.66 7.30 3.02
C PHE A 198 20.97 8.08 3.18
N SER A 199 20.97 9.09 4.06
CA SER A 199 22.12 9.96 4.30
C SER A 199 22.85 9.56 5.56
N ASP A 200 24.14 9.25 5.46
CA ASP A 200 24.98 8.86 6.60
C ASP A 200 24.36 7.75 7.46
N THR A 201 23.61 6.86 6.82
CA THR A 201 22.86 5.76 7.44
C THR A 201 23.62 4.45 7.26
N THR A 202 23.63 3.60 8.29
CA THR A 202 24.19 2.24 8.20
C THR A 202 23.10 1.23 7.83
N LEU A 203 23.40 0.30 6.92
CA LEU A 203 22.51 -0.77 6.48
C LEU A 203 23.16 -2.13 6.75
N TYR A 204 22.82 -2.78 7.86
CA TYR A 204 23.42 -4.06 8.25
C TYR A 204 22.45 -5.23 8.11
N LEU A 205 22.80 -6.25 7.33
CA LEU A 205 21.93 -7.40 7.03
C LEU A 205 20.54 -6.97 6.55
N CYS A 206 20.49 -5.94 5.71
CA CYS A 206 19.25 -5.45 5.10
C CYS A 206 19.07 -6.01 3.69
N ALA A 207 17.84 -6.07 3.18
CA ALA A 207 17.57 -6.50 1.82
C ALA A 207 16.66 -5.50 1.09
N PHE A 208 17.02 -5.18 -0.14
CA PHE A 208 16.19 -4.45 -1.09
C PHE A 208 15.72 -5.45 -2.14
N ILE A 209 14.41 -5.62 -2.21
CA ILE A 209 13.76 -6.63 -3.05
C ILE A 209 12.76 -5.90 -3.93
N ASP A 210 12.89 -6.02 -5.25
CA ASP A 210 12.00 -5.35 -6.18
C ASP A 210 11.88 -3.81 -5.96
N CYS A 211 13.00 -3.16 -5.63
CA CYS A 211 13.04 -1.72 -5.39
C CYS A 211 13.56 -0.96 -6.61
N VAL A 212 13.37 0.36 -6.63
CA VAL A 212 14.00 1.25 -7.61
C VAL A 212 14.87 2.25 -6.87
N LEU A 213 16.17 2.30 -7.18
CA LEU A 213 17.13 3.20 -6.56
C LEU A 213 17.69 4.15 -7.64
N ALA A 214 17.73 5.44 -7.36
CA ALA A 214 18.52 6.41 -8.12
C ALA A 214 19.97 6.45 -7.61
N ASN A 215 20.90 7.00 -8.40
CA ASN A 215 22.32 7.12 -8.03
C ASN A 215 22.58 7.85 -6.71
N LYS A 216 21.70 8.78 -6.34
CA LYS A 216 21.81 9.60 -5.12
C LYS A 216 20.92 9.11 -3.98
N THR A 217 20.36 7.91 -4.08
CA THR A 217 19.51 7.34 -3.04
C THR A 217 20.29 7.06 -1.76
N ILE A 218 21.56 6.67 -1.86
CA ILE A 218 22.44 6.45 -0.71
C ILE A 218 23.62 7.41 -0.81
N ILE A 219 23.81 8.22 0.23
CA ILE A 219 24.91 9.17 0.33
C ILE A 219 25.61 8.96 1.67
N ALA A 220 26.92 8.72 1.61
CA ALA A 220 27.77 8.61 2.79
C ALA A 220 28.85 9.69 2.74
N GLN A 221 28.74 10.69 3.61
CA GLN A 221 29.74 11.74 3.78
C GLN A 221 30.70 11.41 4.93
N LYS A 222 30.24 10.66 5.93
CA LYS A 222 31.06 10.23 7.07
C LYS A 222 31.97 9.05 6.69
N THR A 223 33.24 9.13 7.11
CA THR A 223 34.32 8.21 6.72
C THR A 223 34.30 6.83 7.38
N TYR A 224 33.42 6.58 8.36
CA TYR A 224 33.39 5.34 9.15
C TYR A 224 31.96 4.85 9.45
N LEU A 225 31.18 4.60 8.40
CA LEU A 225 29.88 3.94 8.51
C LEU A 225 30.06 2.44 8.32
N HIS A 226 30.18 1.71 9.43
CA HIS A 226 30.28 0.25 9.44
C HIS A 226 29.55 -0.32 10.67
N PRO A 227 29.05 -1.57 10.62
CA PRO A 227 29.05 -2.46 9.46
C PRO A 227 27.95 -2.11 8.44
N ASN A 228 28.27 -2.23 7.16
CA ASN A 228 27.31 -2.15 6.06
C ASN A 228 27.35 -3.46 5.29
N TYR A 229 26.19 -4.09 5.14
CA TYR A 229 26.00 -5.35 4.44
C TYR A 229 24.52 -5.49 4.05
N ALA A 230 24.13 -4.83 2.97
CA ALA A 230 22.81 -4.96 2.37
C ALA A 230 22.86 -5.83 1.11
N SER A 231 21.74 -6.40 0.70
CA SER A 231 21.61 -7.14 -0.56
C SER A 231 20.64 -6.46 -1.51
N LEU A 232 20.91 -6.57 -2.81
CA LEU A 232 20.01 -6.20 -3.89
C LEU A 232 19.61 -7.47 -4.63
N ASP A 233 18.31 -7.68 -4.86
CA ASP A 233 17.86 -8.72 -5.78
C ASP A 233 18.04 -8.31 -7.25
N PHE A 234 17.85 -9.27 -8.17
CA PHE A 234 18.02 -8.98 -9.60
C PHE A 234 17.03 -7.94 -10.12
N GLN A 235 15.79 -7.94 -9.63
CA GLN A 235 14.81 -6.95 -10.05
C GLN A 235 15.22 -5.54 -9.60
N THR A 236 15.73 -5.39 -8.37
CA THR A 236 16.26 -4.10 -7.91
C THR A 236 17.43 -3.64 -8.76
N ILE A 237 18.39 -4.53 -9.07
CA ILE A 237 19.54 -4.18 -9.92
C ILE A 237 19.10 -3.75 -11.33
N LEU A 238 18.13 -4.45 -11.91
CA LEU A 238 17.65 -4.17 -13.26
C LEU A 238 16.87 -2.85 -13.34
N LYS A 239 16.05 -2.55 -12.33
CA LYS A 239 15.20 -1.34 -12.28
C LYS A 239 15.97 -0.07 -11.88
N SER A 240 17.00 -0.22 -11.06
CA SER A 240 17.74 0.92 -10.48
C SER A 240 18.74 1.54 -11.46
N ASP A 241 19.07 2.81 -11.25
CA ASP A 241 20.22 3.43 -11.91
C ASP A 241 21.54 2.78 -11.45
N LEU A 242 22.62 2.97 -12.23
CA LEU A 242 23.95 2.46 -11.90
C LEU A 242 24.51 3.17 -10.66
N LEU A 243 24.25 2.59 -9.49
CA LEU A 243 24.77 3.05 -8.20
C LEU A 243 26.29 3.27 -8.27
N ASP A 244 26.75 4.31 -7.57
CA ASP A 244 28.18 4.64 -7.43
C ASP A 244 28.98 3.37 -7.05
N PRO A 245 30.08 3.01 -7.75
CA PRO A 245 30.90 1.85 -7.42
C PRO A 245 31.36 1.79 -5.96
N ILE A 246 31.57 2.95 -5.32
CA ILE A 246 31.92 3.03 -3.91
C ILE A 246 30.75 2.57 -3.04
N ILE A 247 29.51 2.96 -3.38
CA ILE A 247 28.30 2.52 -2.69
C ILE A 247 28.06 1.02 -2.93
N LEU A 248 28.16 0.55 -4.19
CA LEU A 248 28.05 -0.87 -4.52
C LEU A 248 28.99 -1.73 -3.67
N LYS A 249 30.25 -1.30 -3.54
CA LYS A 249 31.24 -1.99 -2.73
C LYS A 249 30.95 -1.91 -1.23
N ASN A 250 30.72 -0.70 -0.72
CA ASN A 250 30.69 -0.46 0.73
C ASN A 250 29.36 -0.86 1.37
N TYR A 251 28.24 -0.74 0.65
CA TYR A 251 26.92 -1.08 1.15
C TYR A 251 26.49 -2.49 0.75
N PHE A 252 26.76 -2.89 -0.49
CA PHE A 252 26.21 -4.12 -1.06
C PHE A 252 27.24 -5.24 -1.27
N ASN A 253 28.51 -4.97 -0.99
CA ASN A 253 29.64 -5.88 -1.26
C ASN A 253 29.70 -6.35 -2.74
N ILE A 254 29.25 -5.50 -3.66
CA ILE A 254 29.30 -5.73 -5.10
C ILE A 254 30.56 -5.07 -5.66
N GLN A 255 31.50 -5.88 -6.15
CA GLN A 255 32.78 -5.40 -6.70
C GLN A 255 32.75 -5.16 -8.20
N ALA A 256 31.65 -5.51 -8.87
CA ALA A 256 31.48 -5.41 -10.31
C ALA A 256 30.67 -4.14 -10.66
N PRO A 257 31.29 -3.07 -11.20
CA PRO A 257 30.56 -1.88 -11.61
C PRO A 257 29.56 -2.15 -12.75
N ASP A 258 29.83 -3.18 -13.56
CA ASP A 258 29.02 -3.69 -14.67
C ASP A 258 27.98 -4.74 -14.21
N VAL A 259 27.59 -4.71 -12.93
CA VAL A 259 26.65 -5.70 -12.35
C VAL A 259 25.31 -5.70 -13.09
N LYS A 260 24.82 -4.54 -13.53
CA LYS A 260 23.52 -4.42 -14.19
C LYS A 260 23.51 -5.14 -15.54
N GLU A 261 24.57 -4.97 -16.31
CA GLU A 261 24.80 -5.60 -17.61
C GLU A 261 24.90 -7.12 -17.44
N LYS A 262 25.67 -7.57 -16.44
CA LYS A 262 25.78 -9.01 -16.11
C LYS A 262 24.44 -9.63 -15.70
N VAL A 263 23.62 -8.90 -14.94
CA VAL A 263 22.28 -9.38 -14.55
C VAL A 263 21.34 -9.40 -15.76
N LYS A 264 21.44 -8.43 -16.68
CA LYS A 264 20.67 -8.42 -17.94
C LYS A 264 20.96 -9.64 -18.83
N ASP A 265 22.17 -10.19 -18.76
CA ASP A 265 22.54 -11.39 -19.54
C ASP A 265 21.88 -12.68 -19.02
N ILE A 266 21.45 -12.70 -17.75
CA ILE A 266 20.91 -13.90 -17.08
C ILE A 266 19.47 -13.73 -16.60
N SER A 267 18.90 -12.52 -16.68
CA SER A 267 17.57 -12.18 -16.19
C SER A 267 17.00 -10.96 -16.92
N SER A 268 15.68 -10.77 -16.84
CA SER A 268 14.95 -9.66 -17.44
C SER A 268 14.16 -8.88 -16.41
N GLU A 269 13.97 -7.58 -16.65
CA GLU A 269 13.17 -6.72 -15.79
C GLU A 269 11.69 -7.15 -15.80
N ILE A 270 11.07 -7.23 -14.63
CA ILE A 270 9.66 -7.58 -14.42
C ILE A 270 8.95 -6.35 -13.88
N HIS A 271 7.96 -5.85 -14.63
CA HIS A 271 7.10 -4.77 -14.16
C HIS A 271 5.87 -5.35 -13.44
N PHE A 272 5.83 -5.20 -12.11
CA PHE A 272 4.70 -5.60 -11.28
C PHE A 272 3.54 -4.63 -11.53
N LYS A 273 2.46 -5.07 -12.17
CA LYS A 273 1.20 -4.31 -12.26
C LYS A 273 0.22 -4.82 -11.22
N LYS A 274 -0.43 -3.90 -10.50
CA LYS A 274 -1.56 -4.21 -9.63
C LYS A 274 -2.78 -4.45 -10.52
N ILE A 275 -3.26 -5.70 -10.58
CA ILE A 275 -4.43 -6.09 -11.36
C ILE A 275 -5.63 -6.34 -10.45
N PHE A 276 -6.73 -5.62 -10.71
CA PHE A 276 -8.01 -5.94 -10.12
C PHE A 276 -8.71 -6.99 -10.99
N ILE A 277 -8.96 -8.19 -10.45
CA ILE A 277 -9.65 -9.26 -11.19
C ILE A 277 -11.15 -9.13 -10.92
N SER A 278 -11.92 -8.75 -11.94
CA SER A 278 -13.38 -8.64 -11.88
C SER A 278 -14.04 -9.88 -12.47
N TYR A 279 -14.88 -10.57 -11.68
CA TYR A 279 -15.53 -11.82 -12.06
C TYR A 279 -16.82 -12.06 -11.28
N SER A 280 -17.73 -12.87 -11.84
CA SER A 280 -18.89 -13.38 -11.10
C SER A 280 -18.48 -14.51 -10.15
N PHE A 281 -19.12 -14.61 -8.99
CA PHE A 281 -18.93 -15.74 -8.06
C PHE A 281 -19.10 -17.13 -8.71
N LYS A 282 -19.86 -17.23 -9.80
CA LYS A 282 -20.01 -18.47 -10.57
C LYS A 282 -18.73 -18.89 -11.29
N ASP A 283 -17.85 -17.95 -11.59
CA ASP A 283 -16.59 -18.13 -12.31
C ASP A 283 -15.37 -18.18 -11.37
N LYS A 284 -15.62 -18.30 -10.05
CA LYS A 284 -14.61 -18.30 -8.99
C LYS A 284 -13.49 -19.32 -9.21
N ALA A 285 -13.84 -20.53 -9.66
CA ALA A 285 -12.84 -21.59 -9.85
C ALA A 285 -11.78 -21.17 -10.87
N PHE A 286 -12.22 -20.60 -12.00
CA PHE A 286 -11.34 -20.07 -13.04
C PHE A 286 -10.54 -18.86 -12.52
N ALA A 287 -11.21 -17.90 -11.87
CA ALA A 287 -10.57 -16.69 -11.33
C ALA A 287 -9.45 -17.03 -10.33
N THR A 288 -9.68 -18.03 -9.45
CA THR A 288 -8.69 -18.48 -8.45
C THR A 288 -7.45 -19.09 -9.11
N ILE A 289 -7.64 -19.91 -10.15
CA ILE A 289 -6.53 -20.54 -10.87
C ILE A 289 -5.73 -19.48 -11.65
N LEU A 290 -6.41 -18.58 -12.36
CA LEU A 290 -5.78 -17.46 -13.06
C LEU A 290 -4.97 -16.57 -12.10
N ASN A 291 -5.56 -16.22 -10.96
CA ASN A 291 -4.91 -15.47 -9.89
C ASN A 291 -3.63 -16.16 -9.41
N GLY A 292 -3.67 -17.48 -9.19
CA GLY A 292 -2.50 -18.27 -8.82
C GLY A 292 -1.39 -18.21 -9.87
N VAL A 293 -1.74 -18.32 -11.16
CA VAL A 293 -0.75 -18.22 -12.26
C VAL A 293 -0.16 -16.81 -12.36
N LEU A 294 -0.99 -15.77 -12.24
CA LEU A 294 -0.53 -14.38 -12.26
C LEU A 294 0.43 -14.08 -11.09
N ASN A 295 0.06 -14.48 -9.87
CA ASN A 295 0.91 -14.28 -8.69
C ASN A 295 2.24 -15.05 -8.80
N LYS A 296 2.23 -16.28 -9.30
CA LYS A 296 3.47 -17.05 -9.58
C LYS A 296 4.40 -16.34 -10.56
N ASN A 297 3.85 -15.55 -11.47
CA ASN A 297 4.60 -14.78 -12.45
C ASN A 297 4.88 -13.33 -12.00
N GLY A 298 4.75 -13.03 -10.70
CA GLY A 298 5.08 -11.71 -10.16
C GLY A 298 4.06 -10.63 -10.53
N VAL A 299 2.79 -10.98 -10.68
CA VAL A 299 1.72 -9.98 -10.86
C VAL A 299 0.85 -9.95 -9.61
N LYS A 300 0.90 -8.83 -8.87
CA LYS A 300 0.06 -8.64 -7.68
C LYS A 300 -1.38 -8.45 -8.13
N THR A 301 -2.24 -9.31 -7.62
CA THR A 301 -3.65 -9.38 -8.01
C THR A 301 -4.52 -9.17 -6.78
N PHE A 302 -5.65 -8.51 -6.96
CA PHE A 302 -6.68 -8.37 -5.93
C PHE A 302 -7.90 -9.21 -6.32
N LEU A 303 -8.33 -10.08 -5.41
CA LEU A 303 -9.57 -10.83 -5.49
C LEU A 303 -10.46 -10.44 -4.31
N TRP A 304 -11.63 -9.89 -4.63
CA TRP A 304 -12.65 -9.47 -3.67
C TRP A 304 -12.86 -10.46 -2.49
N GLU A 305 -12.92 -11.77 -2.73
CA GLU A 305 -13.23 -12.74 -1.67
C GLU A 305 -12.10 -12.95 -0.65
N ASN A 306 -10.87 -12.75 -1.08
CA ASN A 306 -9.69 -12.99 -0.23
C ASN A 306 -9.25 -11.71 0.48
N ASP A 307 -9.51 -10.56 -0.16
CA ASP A 307 -8.84 -9.31 0.16
C ASP A 307 -9.80 -8.21 0.65
N ALA A 308 -11.13 -8.42 0.61
CA ALA A 308 -12.10 -7.42 1.07
C ALA A 308 -12.32 -7.44 2.59
N PRO A 309 -12.18 -6.30 3.29
CA PRO A 309 -12.42 -6.22 4.73
C PRO A 309 -13.91 -6.39 5.06
N GLY A 310 -14.23 -7.30 5.99
CA GLY A 310 -15.60 -7.53 6.44
C GLY A 310 -16.17 -6.32 7.20
N GLY A 311 -17.39 -5.89 6.85
CA GLY A 311 -18.14 -4.88 7.61
C GLY A 311 -18.27 -3.49 6.98
N GLN A 312 -17.68 -3.23 5.81
CA GLN A 312 -17.92 -2.00 5.03
C GLN A 312 -18.99 -2.21 3.94
N TYR A 313 -19.52 -1.11 3.39
CA TYR A 313 -20.41 -1.21 2.23
C TYR A 313 -19.63 -1.72 1.01
N LEU A 314 -20.20 -2.73 0.36
CA LEU A 314 -19.63 -3.41 -0.81
C LEU A 314 -19.20 -2.43 -1.91
N GLU A 315 -20.02 -1.40 -2.15
CA GLU A 315 -19.80 -0.39 -3.19
C GLU A 315 -18.59 0.51 -2.90
N ASP A 316 -18.27 0.76 -1.63
CA ASP A 316 -17.13 1.60 -1.22
C ASP A 316 -15.81 0.85 -1.37
N ILE A 317 -15.78 -0.43 -0.96
CA ILE A 317 -14.61 -1.31 -1.16
C ILE A 317 -14.32 -1.46 -2.66
N MET A 318 -15.35 -1.72 -3.46
CA MET A 318 -15.19 -1.89 -4.91
C MET A 318 -14.66 -0.63 -5.59
N ARG A 319 -15.18 0.54 -5.20
CA ARG A 319 -14.71 1.84 -5.72
C ARG A 319 -13.23 2.05 -5.39
N LYS A 320 -12.84 1.90 -4.12
CA LYS A 320 -11.45 2.06 -3.68
C LYS A 320 -10.51 1.15 -4.50
N ASN A 321 -10.82 -0.13 -4.59
CA ASN A 321 -9.98 -1.11 -5.28
C ASN A 321 -9.87 -0.86 -6.79
N VAL A 322 -10.95 -0.47 -7.46
CA VAL A 322 -10.89 -0.10 -8.89
C VAL A 322 -9.96 1.10 -9.12
N HIS A 323 -9.96 2.08 -8.20
CA HIS A 323 -9.10 3.25 -8.31
C HIS A 323 -7.62 2.95 -8.00
N GLU A 324 -7.32 2.04 -7.09
CA GLU A 324 -5.94 1.69 -6.71
C GLU A 324 -5.19 0.79 -7.72
N HIS A 325 -5.92 0.11 -8.60
CA HIS A 325 -5.33 -0.85 -9.55
C HIS A 325 -5.23 -0.26 -10.96
N GLU A 326 -4.09 -0.45 -11.63
CA GLU A 326 -3.85 0.11 -12.96
C GLU A 326 -4.66 -0.56 -14.06
N THR A 327 -4.98 -1.84 -13.87
CA THR A 327 -5.66 -2.66 -14.88
C THR A 327 -6.79 -3.46 -14.23
N ILE A 328 -7.97 -3.39 -14.83
CA ILE A 328 -9.12 -4.25 -14.52
C ILE A 328 -9.09 -5.43 -15.48
N LEU A 329 -8.65 -6.59 -14.99
CA LEU A 329 -8.72 -7.85 -15.71
C LEU A 329 -10.14 -8.41 -15.56
N PHE A 330 -10.98 -8.15 -16.55
CA PHE A 330 -12.38 -8.57 -16.53
C PHE A 330 -12.55 -9.96 -17.13
N ILE A 331 -13.04 -10.92 -16.35
CA ILE A 331 -13.39 -12.26 -16.81
C ILE A 331 -14.81 -12.22 -17.36
N ALA A 332 -14.94 -12.01 -18.66
CA ALA A 332 -16.21 -11.98 -19.37
C ALA A 332 -16.82 -13.38 -19.52
N SER A 333 -18.00 -13.52 -18.93
CA SER A 333 -18.89 -14.67 -19.06
C SER A 333 -20.33 -14.18 -19.06
N GLU A 334 -21.29 -15.05 -19.40
CA GLU A 334 -22.71 -14.74 -19.19
C GLU A 334 -22.99 -14.37 -17.73
N SER A 335 -22.32 -15.03 -16.79
CA SER A 335 -22.51 -14.81 -15.35
C SER A 335 -21.93 -13.47 -14.89
N SER A 336 -20.76 -13.07 -15.38
CA SER A 336 -20.11 -11.77 -15.07
C SER A 336 -20.88 -10.62 -15.67
N LEU A 337 -21.34 -10.73 -16.92
CA LEU A 337 -22.06 -9.64 -17.59
C LEU A 337 -23.45 -9.39 -16.98
N ARG A 338 -24.04 -10.38 -16.32
CA ARG A 338 -25.31 -10.24 -15.57
C ARG A 338 -25.11 -9.88 -14.09
N SER A 339 -23.89 -9.89 -13.59
CA SER A 339 -23.59 -9.63 -12.18
C SER A 339 -23.67 -8.14 -11.86
N LYS A 340 -24.51 -7.75 -10.90
CA LYS A 340 -24.63 -6.36 -10.44
C LYS A 340 -23.29 -5.82 -9.91
N ALA A 341 -22.53 -6.66 -9.20
CA ALA A 341 -21.21 -6.31 -8.68
C ALA A 341 -20.22 -5.99 -9.81
N CYS A 342 -20.09 -6.89 -10.78
CA CYS A 342 -19.23 -6.70 -11.94
C CYS A 342 -19.62 -5.45 -12.75
N GLN A 343 -20.92 -5.19 -12.90
CA GLN A 343 -21.39 -4.00 -13.60
C GLN A 343 -21.02 -2.70 -12.87
N PHE A 344 -21.07 -2.71 -11.53
CA PHE A 344 -20.60 -1.59 -10.73
C PHE A 344 -19.09 -1.35 -10.92
N GLU A 345 -18.28 -2.41 -10.87
CA GLU A 345 -16.82 -2.34 -11.11
C GLU A 345 -16.48 -1.82 -12.52
N LEU A 346 -17.25 -2.23 -13.54
CA LEU A 346 -17.12 -1.71 -14.91
C LEU A 346 -17.50 -0.22 -14.98
N SER A 347 -18.57 0.21 -14.30
CA SER A 347 -18.95 1.62 -14.26
C SER A 347 -17.84 2.48 -13.61
N GLU A 348 -17.26 2.02 -12.50
CA GLU A 348 -16.14 2.70 -11.85
C GLU A 348 -14.87 2.68 -12.71
N GLY A 349 -14.59 1.57 -13.39
CA GLY A 349 -13.48 1.46 -14.33
C GLY A 349 -13.60 2.47 -15.48
N ARG A 350 -14.80 2.61 -16.06
CA ARG A 350 -15.06 3.61 -17.10
C ARG A 350 -14.86 5.03 -16.59
N ARG A 351 -15.38 5.34 -15.40
CA ARG A 351 -15.17 6.64 -14.75
C ARG A 351 -13.68 6.93 -14.60
N LYS A 352 -12.89 5.95 -14.15
CA LYS A 352 -11.44 6.07 -14.06
C LYS A 352 -10.81 6.35 -15.43
N GLN A 353 -11.18 5.63 -16.50
CA GLN A 353 -10.66 5.89 -17.85
C GLN A 353 -10.94 7.33 -18.31
N GLU A 354 -12.12 7.87 -18.01
CA GLU A 354 -12.49 9.25 -18.35
C GLU A 354 -11.69 10.27 -17.55
N GLU A 355 -11.43 10.00 -16.26
CA GLU A 355 -10.63 10.84 -15.38
C GLU A 355 -9.14 10.83 -15.77
N THR A 356 -8.58 9.66 -16.09
CA THR A 356 -7.14 9.47 -16.33
C THR A 356 -6.74 9.49 -17.80
N TRP A 357 -7.70 9.51 -18.73
CA TRP A 357 -7.46 9.39 -20.17
C TRP A 357 -6.62 8.17 -20.56
N SER A 358 -6.79 7.06 -19.84
CA SER A 358 -6.01 5.83 -20.03
C SER A 358 -6.89 4.58 -20.14
N ASN A 359 -6.40 3.57 -20.87
CA ASN A 359 -7.10 2.30 -21.05
C ASN A 359 -6.87 1.37 -19.86
N VAL A 360 -7.88 1.23 -19.00
CA VAL A 360 -7.81 0.41 -17.77
C VAL A 360 -8.32 -1.01 -17.96
N PHE A 361 -9.21 -1.26 -18.94
CA PHE A 361 -9.77 -2.60 -19.12
C PHE A 361 -8.83 -3.54 -19.87
N PHE A 362 -8.76 -4.77 -19.36
CA PHE A 362 -8.18 -5.93 -20.02
C PHE A 362 -9.19 -7.07 -19.98
N PRO A 363 -10.12 -7.19 -20.94
CA PRO A 363 -11.09 -8.27 -20.94
C PRO A 363 -10.48 -9.58 -21.44
N ILE A 364 -10.79 -10.67 -20.76
CA ILE A 364 -10.68 -12.04 -21.29
C ILE A 364 -12.07 -12.67 -21.27
N HIS A 365 -12.39 -13.56 -22.21
CA HIS A 365 -13.70 -14.21 -22.22
C HIS A 365 -13.56 -15.73 -22.10
N ILE A 366 -14.40 -16.32 -21.25
CA ILE A 366 -14.46 -17.77 -21.01
C ILE A 366 -15.69 -18.41 -21.67
N ASP A 367 -16.55 -17.61 -22.26
CA ASP A 367 -17.63 -18.00 -23.16
C ASP A 367 -17.82 -16.93 -24.25
N HIS A 368 -18.70 -17.18 -25.22
CA HIS A 368 -18.95 -16.25 -26.32
C HIS A 368 -20.05 -15.21 -26.01
N TYR A 369 -20.63 -15.22 -24.80
CA TYR A 369 -21.79 -14.41 -24.48
C TYR A 369 -21.52 -12.90 -24.58
N LEU A 370 -20.28 -12.47 -24.31
CA LEU A 370 -19.85 -11.08 -24.50
C LEU A 370 -20.19 -10.56 -25.90
N PHE A 371 -20.05 -11.39 -26.94
CA PHE A 371 -20.29 -10.97 -28.33
C PHE A 371 -21.73 -11.21 -28.79
N GLU A 372 -22.43 -12.17 -28.17
CA GLU A 372 -23.80 -12.55 -28.52
C GLU A 372 -24.88 -11.66 -27.88
N VAL A 373 -24.59 -11.09 -26.69
CA VAL A 373 -25.58 -10.31 -25.95
C VAL A 373 -26.01 -9.04 -26.69
N LEU A 374 -27.33 -8.80 -26.72
CA LEU A 374 -27.97 -7.64 -27.34
C LEU A 374 -28.50 -6.65 -26.31
N GLU A 375 -28.54 -5.36 -26.66
CA GLU A 375 -28.99 -4.27 -25.79
C GLU A 375 -30.39 -4.50 -25.19
N ASN A 376 -31.33 -5.01 -26.00
CA ASN A 376 -32.70 -5.26 -25.58
C ASN A 376 -32.84 -6.42 -24.57
N GLN A 377 -31.80 -7.24 -24.40
CA GLN A 377 -31.74 -8.35 -23.44
C GLN A 377 -31.22 -7.92 -22.06
N ILE A 378 -30.64 -6.73 -21.94
CA ILE A 378 -30.03 -6.26 -20.69
C ILE A 378 -31.10 -5.98 -19.63
N ARG A 379 -30.81 -6.42 -18.40
CA ARG A 379 -31.66 -6.26 -17.21
C ARG A 379 -30.81 -5.89 -15.99
N PRO A 380 -31.38 -5.17 -15.00
CA PRO A 380 -32.76 -4.66 -14.96
C PRO A 380 -32.95 -3.46 -15.91
N ILE A 381 -34.20 -3.16 -16.30
CA ILE A 381 -34.50 -2.21 -17.41
C ILE A 381 -34.05 -0.78 -17.08
N ASP A 382 -34.18 -0.37 -15.83
CA ASP A 382 -33.76 0.94 -15.31
C ASP A 382 -32.23 1.14 -15.37
N LYS A 383 -31.46 0.05 -15.32
CA LYS A 383 -30.00 0.05 -15.47
C LYS A 383 -29.50 -0.38 -16.85
N ALA A 384 -30.41 -0.72 -17.78
CA ALA A 384 -30.04 -1.33 -19.04
C ALA A 384 -29.09 -0.47 -19.88
N LYS A 385 -29.31 0.86 -19.88
CA LYS A 385 -28.44 1.81 -20.58
C LYS A 385 -27.01 1.79 -20.01
N GLU A 386 -26.88 1.91 -18.69
CA GLU A 386 -25.58 1.91 -17.98
C GLU A 386 -24.82 0.61 -18.25
N TYR A 387 -25.48 -0.53 -18.07
CA TYR A 387 -24.88 -1.85 -18.27
C TYR A 387 -24.50 -2.08 -19.74
N TRP A 388 -25.32 -1.60 -20.67
CA TRP A 388 -25.00 -1.71 -22.09
C TRP A 388 -23.76 -0.89 -22.46
N GLU A 389 -23.62 0.32 -21.94
CA GLU A 389 -22.41 1.12 -22.15
C GLU A 389 -21.15 0.42 -21.59
N ASN A 390 -21.26 -0.22 -20.42
CA ASN A 390 -20.18 -1.04 -19.85
C ASN A 390 -19.80 -2.21 -20.78
N ILE A 391 -20.80 -2.94 -21.31
CA ILE A 391 -20.59 -4.05 -22.24
C ILE A 391 -19.99 -3.54 -23.56
N LEU A 392 -20.43 -2.39 -24.07
CA LEU A 392 -19.87 -1.79 -25.28
C LEU A 392 -18.39 -1.44 -25.10
N GLU A 393 -17.99 -0.96 -23.93
CA GLU A 393 -16.59 -0.68 -23.62
C GLU A 393 -15.72 -1.95 -23.72
N LEU A 394 -16.23 -3.06 -23.15
CA LEU A 394 -15.57 -4.36 -23.26
C LEU A 394 -15.54 -4.86 -24.71
N LYS A 395 -16.62 -4.71 -25.48
CA LYS A 395 -16.69 -5.09 -26.91
C LYS A 395 -15.76 -4.27 -27.80
N ARG A 396 -15.48 -3.02 -27.44
CA ARG A 396 -14.53 -2.14 -28.16
C ARG A 396 -13.07 -2.48 -27.84
N THR A 397 -12.85 -3.17 -26.72
CA THR A 397 -11.53 -3.63 -26.32
C THR A 397 -11.27 -5.03 -26.86
N ASN A 398 -10.05 -5.31 -27.30
CA ASN A 398 -9.69 -6.63 -27.80
C ASN A 398 -9.71 -7.67 -26.67
N SER A 399 -10.79 -8.43 -26.55
CA SER A 399 -10.91 -9.48 -25.54
C SER A 399 -10.20 -10.76 -25.97
N LYS A 400 -9.34 -11.29 -25.10
CA LYS A 400 -8.62 -12.55 -25.37
C LYS A 400 -9.50 -13.75 -25.07
N ASP A 401 -9.48 -14.73 -25.98
CA ASP A 401 -10.29 -15.94 -25.88
C ASP A 401 -9.64 -16.97 -24.94
N PHE A 402 -10.33 -17.26 -23.85
CA PHE A 402 -10.00 -18.29 -22.87
C PHE A 402 -11.10 -19.34 -22.74
N SER A 403 -12.06 -19.39 -23.68
CA SER A 403 -13.19 -20.33 -23.65
C SER A 403 -12.77 -21.80 -23.62
N ALA A 404 -11.66 -22.13 -24.29
CA ALA A 404 -11.05 -23.47 -24.25
C ALA A 404 -10.56 -23.88 -22.84
N TYR A 405 -10.42 -22.92 -21.93
CA TYR A 405 -9.91 -23.08 -20.56
C TYR A 405 -10.97 -22.75 -19.50
N ALA A 406 -12.25 -22.64 -19.86
CA ALA A 406 -13.32 -22.35 -18.89
C ALA A 406 -13.33 -23.32 -17.70
N ASN A 407 -12.92 -24.58 -17.94
CA ASN A 407 -12.63 -25.57 -16.91
C ASN A 407 -11.14 -25.96 -16.97
N VAL A 408 -10.33 -25.36 -16.10
CA VAL A 408 -8.90 -25.69 -16.00
C VAL A 408 -8.72 -26.94 -15.12
N ASP A 409 -7.99 -27.92 -15.63
CA ASP A 409 -7.63 -29.15 -14.94
C ASP A 409 -6.17 -29.56 -15.24
N ALA A 410 -5.73 -30.68 -14.67
CA ALA A 410 -4.35 -31.15 -14.83
C ALA A 410 -3.95 -31.43 -16.30
N THR A 411 -4.91 -31.67 -17.19
CA THR A 411 -4.66 -32.01 -18.60
C THR A 411 -4.46 -30.79 -19.50
N ASN A 412 -4.98 -29.62 -19.10
CA ASN A 412 -4.88 -28.38 -19.87
C ASN A 412 -4.10 -27.26 -19.15
N MET A 413 -3.65 -27.47 -17.90
CA MET A 413 -2.93 -26.49 -17.09
C MET A 413 -1.70 -25.90 -17.78
N GLU A 414 -0.85 -26.71 -18.41
CA GLU A 414 0.38 -26.22 -19.08
C GLU A 414 0.04 -25.30 -20.27
N LYS A 415 -1.00 -25.64 -21.04
CA LYS A 415 -1.48 -24.80 -22.15
C LYS A 415 -2.11 -23.51 -21.63
N PHE A 416 -2.86 -23.59 -20.54
CA PHE A 416 -3.42 -22.43 -19.86
C PHE A 416 -2.32 -21.48 -19.36
N GLU A 417 -1.31 -21.99 -18.65
CA GLU A 417 -0.18 -21.18 -18.17
C GLU A 417 0.55 -20.48 -19.33
N ARG A 418 0.76 -21.20 -20.45
CA ARG A 418 1.36 -20.62 -21.66
C ARG A 418 0.47 -19.54 -22.30
N ALA A 419 -0.85 -19.73 -22.32
CA ALA A 419 -1.80 -18.73 -22.79
C ALA A 419 -1.80 -17.49 -21.89
N VAL A 420 -1.80 -17.65 -20.56
CA VAL A 420 -1.65 -16.53 -19.61
C VAL A 420 -0.35 -15.77 -19.87
N GLN A 421 0.76 -16.47 -20.10
CA GLN A 421 2.05 -15.84 -20.37
C GLN A 421 2.05 -15.03 -21.67
N THR A 422 1.48 -15.58 -22.74
CA THR A 422 1.51 -14.97 -24.08
C THR A 422 0.45 -13.88 -24.24
N ASP A 423 -0.77 -14.15 -23.79
CA ASP A 423 -1.91 -13.29 -24.05
C ASP A 423 -2.18 -12.28 -22.94
N ILE A 424 -1.79 -12.55 -21.69
CA ILE A 424 -1.99 -11.62 -20.57
C ILE A 424 -0.66 -10.94 -20.21
N LEU A 425 0.34 -11.70 -19.73
CA LEU A 425 1.55 -11.11 -19.14
C LEU A 425 2.36 -10.25 -20.14
N GLN A 426 2.57 -10.71 -21.37
CA GLN A 426 3.26 -9.92 -22.40
C GLN A 426 2.50 -8.62 -22.75
N ASN A 427 1.17 -8.65 -22.85
CA ASN A 427 0.38 -7.47 -23.19
C ASN A 427 0.26 -6.49 -22.02
N ILE A 428 0.35 -6.99 -20.79
CA ILE A 428 0.39 -6.18 -19.58
C ILE A 428 1.78 -5.53 -19.40
N ALA A 429 2.86 -6.24 -19.73
CA ALA A 429 4.23 -5.73 -19.71
C ALA A 429 4.53 -4.70 -20.83
N ASN A 430 3.95 -4.86 -22.02
CA ASN A 430 4.21 -4.00 -23.18
C ASN A 430 3.47 -2.64 -23.20
N LYS A 431 2.65 -2.34 -22.18
CA LYS A 431 2.03 -1.01 -21.98
C LYS A 431 2.96 -0.06 -21.20
N VAL A 432 4.25 -0.01 -21.55
CA VAL A 432 5.25 0.93 -20.98
C VAL A 432 5.41 2.13 -21.90
#